data_AF-A0A8I1EAC9-F1
#
_entry.id   AF-A0A8I1EAC9-F1
#
_cell.length_a   1.000
_cell.length_b   1.000
_cell.length_c   1.000
_cell.angle_alpha   90.00
_cell.angle_beta   90.00
_cell.angle_gamma   90.00
#
_symmetry.space_group_name_H-M   'P 1'
#
loop_
_entity.id
_entity.type
_entity.pdbx_description
1 polymer ?
#
loop_
_entity_poly.entity_id
_entity_poly.type
_entity_poly.pdbx_seq_one_letter_code
_entity_poly.pdbx_strand_id
1 'polypeptide(L)'
;MSDVKRTTDEERPVEELWKKPVTKDELKVGWIMVAFFLSCITATTFLQYQEKEDVNQLLKSEMMKLAEQGKPRAIRWAEERHYISFESRNAGFKALAEAGDVDAMYAHGLMLEAAGDVDGAYGWYAKAAAEGQPGALEKILTKKESSNVQ
;
A
#
# COMPACT_ATOMS: atom_id res chain seq x y z
N MET A 1 10.69 82.94 -11.99
CA MET A 1 11.40 82.11 -11.00
C MET A 1 10.39 81.64 -9.97
N SER A 2 10.12 80.34 -9.93
CA SER A 2 9.46 79.67 -8.80
C SER A 2 10.26 78.40 -8.54
N ASP A 3 11.12 78.45 -7.52
CA ASP A 3 11.99 77.37 -7.10
C ASP A 3 11.16 76.15 -6.69
N VAL A 4 11.05 75.20 -7.61
CA VAL A 4 10.67 73.83 -7.29
C VAL A 4 11.86 73.22 -6.57
N LYS A 5 11.90 73.35 -5.23
CA LYS A 5 12.72 72.48 -4.40
C LYS A 5 12.19 71.06 -4.59
N ARG A 6 12.77 70.37 -5.56
CA ARG A 6 12.68 68.91 -5.71
C ARG A 6 13.19 68.35 -4.39
N THR A 7 12.28 67.95 -3.52
CA THR A 7 12.58 67.29 -2.25
C THR A 7 13.29 66.00 -2.59
N THR A 8 14.61 66.03 -2.48
CA THR A 8 15.48 64.86 -2.49
C THR A 8 15.18 64.05 -1.23
N ASP A 9 14.09 63.28 -1.27
CA ASP A 9 13.73 62.28 -0.25
C ASP A 9 14.17 60.86 -0.69
N GLU A 10 14.94 60.78 -1.77
CA GLU A 10 15.10 59.55 -2.56
C GLU A 10 16.46 58.83 -2.40
N GLU A 11 17.33 59.29 -1.49
CA GLU A 11 18.60 58.60 -1.22
C GLU A 11 18.80 58.35 0.28
N ARG A 12 17.88 57.61 0.92
CA ARG A 12 18.22 56.97 2.19
C ARG A 12 19.19 55.82 1.91
N PRO A 13 20.40 55.81 2.48
CA PRO A 13 21.37 54.74 2.24
C PRO A 13 20.78 53.39 2.66
N VAL A 14 20.93 52.37 1.81
CA VAL A 14 20.39 51.02 2.04
C VAL A 14 20.80 50.42 3.39
N GLU A 15 21.90 50.91 3.96
CA GLU A 15 22.46 50.55 5.26
C GLU A 15 21.61 51.02 6.45
N GLU A 16 20.79 52.07 6.29
CA GLU A 16 19.88 52.56 7.33
C GLU A 16 18.52 51.85 7.32
N LEU A 17 18.12 51.24 6.19
CA LEU A 17 16.85 50.54 6.06
C LEU A 17 16.71 49.34 7.01
N TRP A 18 17.84 48.71 7.38
CA TRP A 18 17.88 47.54 8.28
C TRP A 18 18.05 47.89 9.76
N LYS A 19 18.31 49.17 10.07
CA LYS A 19 18.45 49.65 11.46
C LYS A 19 17.12 50.02 12.11
N LYS A 20 16.01 49.98 11.35
CA LYS A 20 14.68 50.21 11.91
C LYS A 20 14.32 49.07 12.88
N PRO A 21 13.98 49.37 14.15
CA PRO A 21 13.55 48.33 15.07
C PRO A 21 12.24 47.74 14.56
N VAL A 22 12.14 46.42 14.52
CA VAL A 22 10.92 45.73 14.11
C VAL A 22 9.81 46.10 15.10
N THR A 23 8.72 46.65 14.60
CA THR A 23 7.59 47.06 15.44
C THR A 23 6.81 45.82 15.91
N LYS A 24 6.10 45.93 17.03
CA LYS A 24 5.24 44.83 17.53
C LYS A 24 4.18 44.42 16.50
N ASP A 25 3.73 45.34 15.67
CA ASP A 25 2.71 45.07 14.64
C ASP A 25 3.31 44.37 13.42
N GLU A 26 4.53 44.71 13.00
CA GLU A 26 5.27 43.94 11.98
C GLU A 26 5.55 42.49 12.45
N LEU A 27 5.86 42.27 13.73
CA LEU A 27 6.00 40.92 14.30
C LEU A 27 4.68 40.15 14.29
N LYS A 28 3.55 40.77 14.65
CA LYS A 28 2.23 40.12 14.59
C LYS A 28 1.88 39.70 13.17
N VAL A 29 2.13 40.56 12.17
CA VAL A 29 1.93 40.22 10.76
C VAL A 29 2.82 39.03 10.36
N GLY A 30 4.08 39.00 10.80
CA GLY A 30 4.98 37.85 10.61
C GLY A 30 4.42 36.55 11.19
N TRP A 31 3.92 36.58 12.43
CA TRP A 31 3.31 35.40 13.08
C TRP A 31 2.00 34.96 12.41
N ILE A 32 1.17 35.90 11.93
CA ILE A 32 -0.04 35.59 11.15
C ILE A 32 0.34 34.88 9.84
N MET A 33 1.37 35.36 9.14
CA MET A 33 1.85 34.74 7.90
C MET A 33 2.40 33.34 8.17
N VAL A 34 3.21 33.14 9.21
CA VAL A 34 3.72 31.81 9.60
C VAL A 34 2.58 30.86 9.94
N ALA A 35 1.59 31.31 10.72
CA ALA A 35 0.41 30.52 11.05
C ALA A 35 -0.41 30.16 9.79
N PHE A 36 -0.56 31.10 8.85
CA PHE A 36 -1.23 30.87 7.57
C PHE A 36 -0.49 29.84 6.72
N PHE A 37 0.82 29.96 6.57
CA PHE A 37 1.63 29.00 5.81
C PHE A 37 1.59 27.60 6.42
N LEU A 38 1.70 27.47 7.75
CA LEU A 38 1.55 26.19 8.44
C LEU A 38 0.16 25.59 8.23
N SER A 39 -0.91 26.40 8.31
CA SER A 39 -2.28 25.97 8.03
C SER A 39 -2.48 25.54 6.56
N CYS A 40 -1.82 26.20 5.61
CA CYS A 40 -1.89 25.83 4.20
C CYS A 40 -1.15 24.53 3.90
N ILE A 41 -0.01 24.29 4.55
CA ILE A 41 0.76 23.04 4.40
C ILE A 41 -0.02 21.85 4.96
N THR A 42 -0.63 22.00 6.14
CA THR A 42 -1.49 20.95 6.72
C THR A 42 -2.73 20.72 5.87
N ALA A 43 -3.35 21.77 5.33
CA ALA A 43 -4.49 21.63 4.41
C ALA A 43 -4.10 20.91 3.10
N THR A 44 -2.95 21.21 2.51
CA THR A 44 -2.51 20.52 1.28
C THR A 44 -2.13 19.06 1.54
N THR A 45 -1.43 18.76 2.63
CA THR A 45 -1.16 17.37 3.02
C THR A 45 -2.43 16.61 3.34
N PHE A 46 -3.41 17.24 4.00
CA PHE A 46 -4.71 16.64 4.30
C PHE A 46 -5.52 16.35 3.02
N LEU A 47 -5.60 17.30 2.08
CA LEU A 47 -6.31 17.09 0.81
C LEU A 47 -5.66 15.99 -0.04
N GLN A 48 -4.32 15.98 -0.13
CA GLN A 48 -3.58 14.91 -0.83
C GLN A 48 -3.72 13.55 -0.13
N TYR A 49 -3.85 13.54 1.19
CA TYR A 49 -4.07 12.33 1.97
C TYR A 49 -5.48 11.77 1.76
N GLN A 50 -6.50 12.64 1.77
CA GLN A 50 -7.90 12.27 1.62
C GLN A 50 -8.21 11.70 0.22
N GLU A 51 -7.69 12.31 -0.84
CA GLU A 51 -7.86 11.80 -2.22
C GLU A 51 -7.24 10.41 -2.41
N LYS A 52 -6.05 10.18 -1.82
CA LYS A 52 -5.40 8.85 -1.87
C LYS A 52 -6.21 7.80 -1.12
N GLU A 53 -6.83 8.16 0.00
CA GLU A 53 -7.67 7.24 0.76
C GLU A 53 -8.91 6.85 -0.03
N ASP A 54 -9.61 7.81 -0.66
CA ASP A 54 -10.80 7.52 -1.48
C ASP A 54 -10.48 6.62 -2.67
N VAL A 55 -9.37 6.89 -3.38
CA VAL A 55 -8.92 6.03 -4.50
C VAL A 55 -8.49 4.65 -4.01
N ASN A 56 -7.81 4.56 -2.86
CA ASN A 56 -7.41 3.28 -2.28
C ASN A 56 -8.63 2.46 -1.82
N GLN A 57 -9.66 3.10 -1.27
CA GLN A 57 -10.90 2.45 -0.88
C GLN A 57 -11.66 1.93 -2.11
N LEU A 58 -11.75 2.74 -3.16
CA LEU A 58 -12.33 2.33 -4.44
C LEU A 58 -11.56 1.16 -5.07
N LEU A 59 -10.23 1.28 -5.17
CA LEU A 59 -9.36 0.23 -5.67
C LEU A 59 -9.53 -1.06 -4.87
N LYS A 60 -9.55 -0.97 -3.54
CA LYS A 60 -9.80 -2.11 -2.66
C LYS A 60 -11.14 -2.75 -2.98
N SER A 61 -12.22 -1.97 -3.03
CA SER A 61 -13.56 -2.50 -3.28
C SER A 61 -13.64 -3.26 -4.61
N GLU A 62 -13.01 -2.74 -5.66
CA GLU A 62 -13.05 -3.36 -6.99
C GLU A 62 -12.15 -4.59 -7.05
N MET A 63 -10.94 -4.52 -6.49
CA MET A 63 -10.04 -5.67 -6.40
C MET A 63 -10.65 -6.81 -5.60
N MET A 64 -11.44 -6.52 -4.56
CA MET A 64 -12.16 -7.55 -3.80
C MET A 64 -13.22 -8.26 -4.65
N LYS A 65 -14.02 -7.53 -5.44
CA LYS A 65 -14.97 -8.16 -6.39
C LYS A 65 -14.26 -9.03 -7.42
N LEU A 66 -13.11 -8.57 -7.92
CA LEU A 66 -12.31 -9.36 -8.86
C LEU A 66 -11.71 -10.62 -8.20
N ALA A 67 -11.37 -10.54 -6.91
CA ALA A 67 -10.91 -11.69 -6.14
C ALA A 67 -12.05 -12.70 -5.89
N GLU A 68 -13.27 -12.24 -5.60
CA GLU A 68 -14.48 -13.08 -5.54
C GLU A 68 -14.77 -13.77 -6.88
N GLN A 69 -14.46 -13.11 -8.00
CA GLN A 69 -14.53 -13.71 -9.35
C GLN A 69 -13.39 -14.71 -9.64
N GLY A 70 -12.49 -14.94 -8.69
CA GLY A 70 -11.37 -15.87 -8.87
C GLY A 70 -10.21 -15.31 -9.68
N LYS A 71 -10.13 -13.99 -9.93
CA LYS A 71 -9.05 -13.44 -10.76
C LYS A 71 -7.71 -13.52 -10.02
N PRO A 72 -6.70 -14.20 -10.58
CA PRO A 72 -5.48 -14.55 -9.85
C PRO A 72 -4.69 -13.34 -9.35
N ARG A 73 -4.58 -12.29 -10.18
CA ARG A 73 -3.89 -11.04 -9.80
C ARG A 73 -4.61 -10.29 -8.69
N ALA A 74 -5.94 -10.34 -8.64
CA ALA A 74 -6.75 -9.67 -7.63
C ALA A 74 -6.68 -10.41 -6.29
N ILE A 75 -6.74 -11.74 -6.32
CA ILE A 75 -6.52 -12.59 -5.14
C ILE A 75 -5.16 -12.31 -4.52
N ARG A 76 -4.09 -12.34 -5.34
CA ARG A 76 -2.72 -12.06 -4.87
C ARG A 76 -2.57 -10.66 -4.29
N TRP A 77 -3.13 -9.65 -4.95
CA TRP A 77 -3.14 -8.27 -4.44
C TRP A 77 -3.81 -8.15 -3.06
N ALA A 78 -4.89 -8.89 -2.83
CA ALA A 78 -5.65 -8.87 -1.59
C ALA A 78 -5.00 -9.71 -0.48
N GLU A 79 -4.28 -10.77 -0.85
CA GLU A 79 -3.44 -11.57 0.04
C GLU A 79 -2.25 -10.75 0.58
N GLU A 80 -1.49 -10.11 -0.30
CA GLU A 80 -0.34 -9.27 0.07
C GLU A 80 -0.72 -8.21 1.11
N ARG A 81 -1.93 -7.66 1.00
CA ARG A 81 -2.46 -6.61 1.89
C ARG A 81 -3.32 -7.16 3.04
N HIS A 82 -3.43 -8.48 3.16
CA HIS A 82 -4.19 -9.17 4.20
C HIS A 82 -5.66 -8.72 4.31
N TYR A 83 -6.30 -8.40 3.17
CA TYR A 83 -7.67 -7.87 3.12
C TYR A 83 -8.78 -8.92 2.94
N ILE A 84 -8.42 -10.18 2.69
CA ILE A 84 -9.38 -11.27 2.46
C ILE A 84 -9.55 -12.15 3.69
N SER A 85 -10.80 -12.58 3.91
CA SER A 85 -11.15 -13.60 4.91
C SER A 85 -10.46 -14.93 4.57
N PHE A 86 -10.33 -15.82 5.56
CA PHE A 86 -9.78 -17.16 5.36
C PHE A 86 -10.51 -17.90 4.24
N GLU A 87 -11.84 -17.90 4.24
CA GLU A 87 -12.65 -18.58 3.21
C GLU A 87 -12.41 -18.01 1.79
N SER A 88 -12.35 -16.70 1.64
CA SER A 88 -12.06 -16.05 0.35
C SER A 88 -10.63 -16.36 -0.13
N ARG A 89 -9.67 -16.41 0.79
CA ARG A 89 -8.29 -16.84 0.51
C ARG A 89 -8.25 -18.29 0.02
N ASN A 90 -9.01 -19.19 0.66
CA ASN A 90 -9.06 -20.59 0.27
C ASN A 90 -9.63 -20.78 -1.14
N ALA A 91 -10.74 -20.09 -1.45
CA ALA A 91 -11.31 -20.07 -2.79
C ALA A 91 -10.31 -19.52 -3.82
N GLY A 92 -9.56 -18.49 -3.43
CA GLY A 92 -8.54 -17.89 -4.28
C GLY A 92 -7.38 -18.83 -4.61
N PHE A 93 -6.84 -19.54 -3.62
CA PHE A 93 -5.78 -20.54 -3.87
C PHE A 93 -6.25 -21.69 -4.74
N LYS A 94 -7.51 -22.13 -4.59
CA LYS A 94 -8.08 -23.12 -5.49
C LYS A 94 -8.08 -22.64 -6.94
N ALA A 95 -8.60 -21.44 -7.20
CA ALA A 95 -8.65 -20.88 -8.55
C ALA A 95 -7.24 -20.67 -9.16
N LEU A 96 -6.29 -20.20 -8.36
CA LEU A 96 -4.89 -20.03 -8.76
C LEU A 96 -4.21 -21.39 -9.06
N ALA A 97 -4.46 -22.40 -8.23
CA ALA A 97 -3.96 -23.76 -8.43
C ALA A 97 -4.51 -24.37 -9.72
N GLU A 98 -5.81 -24.18 -9.99
CA GLU A 98 -6.46 -24.58 -11.24
C GLU A 98 -5.89 -23.84 -12.46
N ALA A 99 -5.44 -22.59 -12.28
CA ALA A 99 -4.80 -21.78 -13.31
C ALA A 99 -3.31 -22.10 -13.52
N GLY A 100 -2.71 -23.00 -12.73
CA GLY A 100 -1.32 -23.42 -12.90
C GLY A 100 -0.32 -22.74 -11.96
N ASP A 101 -0.76 -21.95 -10.98
CA ASP A 101 0.17 -21.32 -10.00
C ASP A 101 0.71 -22.38 -9.03
N VAL A 102 2.01 -22.64 -9.12
CA VAL A 102 2.71 -23.70 -8.38
C VAL A 102 2.66 -23.50 -6.87
N ASP A 103 2.78 -22.25 -6.40
CA ASP A 103 2.71 -21.94 -4.97
C ASP A 103 1.28 -22.10 -4.46
N ALA A 104 0.30 -21.69 -5.27
CA ALA A 104 -1.11 -21.89 -4.94
C ALA A 104 -1.52 -23.38 -4.94
N MET A 105 -0.95 -24.22 -5.80
CA MET A 105 -1.17 -25.67 -5.76
C MET A 105 -0.73 -26.26 -4.42
N TYR A 106 0.46 -25.86 -3.92
CA TYR A 106 0.94 -26.27 -2.62
C TYR A 106 0.04 -25.73 -1.49
N ALA A 107 -0.32 -24.44 -1.53
CA ALA A 107 -1.21 -23.83 -0.54
C ALA A 107 -2.60 -24.47 -0.51
N HIS A 108 -3.16 -24.82 -1.67
CA HIS A 108 -4.44 -25.51 -1.77
C HIS A 108 -4.35 -26.95 -1.21
N GLY A 109 -3.24 -27.64 -1.44
CA GLY A 109 -2.96 -28.94 -0.80
C GLY A 109 -2.95 -28.85 0.73
N LEU A 110 -2.30 -27.83 1.30
CA LEU A 110 -2.29 -27.61 2.76
C LEU A 110 -3.70 -27.40 3.32
N MET A 111 -4.56 -26.72 2.56
CA MET A 111 -5.95 -26.48 2.97
C MET A 111 -6.80 -27.74 2.95
N LEU A 112 -6.62 -28.59 1.94
CA LEU A 112 -7.30 -29.88 1.87
C LEU A 112 -6.84 -30.81 2.99
N GLU A 113 -5.55 -30.82 3.30
CA GLU A 113 -4.99 -31.57 4.42
C GLU A 113 -5.57 -31.09 5.76
N ALA A 114 -5.67 -29.77 5.96
CA ALA A 114 -6.31 -29.17 7.13
C ALA A 114 -7.82 -29.46 7.22
N ALA A 115 -8.50 -29.62 6.08
CA ALA A 115 -9.89 -30.05 6.01
C ALA A 115 -10.08 -31.57 6.18
N GLY A 116 -8.99 -32.34 6.30
CA GLY A 116 -9.01 -33.79 6.42
C GLY A 116 -9.10 -34.55 5.09
N ASP A 117 -9.14 -33.86 3.94
CA ASP A 117 -9.04 -34.45 2.61
C ASP A 117 -7.58 -34.67 2.22
N VAL A 118 -6.98 -35.67 2.87
CA VAL A 118 -5.58 -36.01 2.70
C VAL A 118 -5.29 -36.48 1.27
N ASP A 119 -6.17 -37.27 0.66
CA ASP A 119 -5.96 -37.78 -0.69
C ASP A 119 -6.06 -36.68 -1.75
N GLY A 120 -7.03 -35.77 -1.61
CA GLY A 120 -7.11 -34.57 -2.44
C GLY A 120 -5.87 -33.68 -2.29
N ALA A 121 -5.38 -33.49 -1.06
CA ALA A 121 -4.17 -32.73 -0.79
C ALA A 121 -2.95 -33.30 -1.53
N TYR A 122 -2.75 -34.62 -1.46
CA TYR A 122 -1.64 -35.27 -2.16
C TYR A 122 -1.74 -35.18 -3.68
N GLY A 123 -2.96 -35.17 -4.25
CA GLY A 123 -3.15 -34.90 -5.67
C GLY A 123 -2.62 -33.53 -6.10
N TRP A 124 -2.81 -32.50 -5.27
CA TRP A 124 -2.29 -31.17 -5.53
C TRP A 124 -0.80 -31.03 -5.21
N TYR A 125 -0.31 -31.66 -4.14
CA TYR A 125 1.12 -31.74 -3.87
C TYR A 125 1.88 -32.41 -5.02
N ALA A 126 1.34 -33.49 -5.59
CA ALA A 126 1.95 -34.17 -6.74
C ALA A 126 2.13 -33.24 -7.95
N LYS A 127 1.12 -32.42 -8.25
CA LYS A 127 1.22 -31.41 -9.32
C LYS A 127 2.26 -30.34 -9.01
N ALA A 128 2.23 -29.78 -7.79
CA ALA A 128 3.20 -28.77 -7.37
C ALA A 128 4.65 -29.31 -7.36
N ALA A 129 4.86 -30.56 -6.93
CA ALA A 129 6.16 -31.21 -6.91
C ALA A 129 6.67 -31.53 -8.32
N ALA A 130 5.79 -31.86 -9.27
CA ALA A 130 6.16 -32.06 -10.67
C ALA A 130 6.71 -30.76 -11.30
N GLU A 131 6.21 -29.60 -10.86
CA GLU A 131 6.72 -28.27 -11.24
C GLU A 131 7.91 -27.81 -10.37
N GLY A 132 8.38 -28.65 -9.44
CA GLY A 132 9.60 -28.43 -8.66
C GLY A 132 9.41 -27.63 -7.36
N GLN A 133 8.19 -27.52 -6.81
CA GLN A 133 7.94 -26.88 -5.52
C GLN A 133 8.55 -27.70 -4.37
N PRO A 134 9.61 -27.23 -3.68
CA PRO A 134 10.29 -27.99 -2.63
C PRO A 134 9.37 -28.46 -1.49
N GLY A 135 8.44 -27.62 -1.02
CA GLY A 135 7.55 -27.97 0.09
C GLY A 135 6.57 -29.09 -0.28
N ALA A 136 6.11 -29.12 -1.52
CA ALA A 136 5.27 -30.19 -2.03
C ALA A 136 6.06 -31.50 -2.19
N LEU A 137 7.32 -31.42 -2.64
CA LEU A 137 8.19 -32.59 -2.77
C LEU A 137 8.45 -33.25 -1.41
N GLU A 138 8.75 -32.45 -0.38
CA GLU A 138 8.91 -32.94 1.00
C GLU A 138 7.66 -33.70 1.49
N LYS A 139 6.47 -33.13 1.26
CA LYS A 139 5.20 -33.77 1.62
C LYS A 139 5.02 -35.13 0.94
N ILE A 140 5.34 -35.26 -0.34
CA ILE A 140 5.21 -36.54 -1.06
C ILE A 140 6.24 -37.56 -0.59
N LEU A 141 7.49 -37.13 -0.36
CA LEU A 141 8.57 -38.01 0.08
C LEU A 141 8.24 -38.60 1.46
N THR A 142 7.78 -37.77 2.40
CA THR A 142 7.40 -38.22 3.74
C THR A 142 6.24 -39.22 3.72
N LYS A 143 5.23 -39.04 2.84
CA LYS A 143 4.17 -40.05 2.63
C LYS A 143 4.73 -41.38 2.12
N LYS A 144 5.68 -41.33 1.19
CA LYS A 144 6.26 -42.53 0.60
C LYS A 144 7.08 -43.30 1.64
N GLU A 145 7.81 -42.61 2.49
CA GLU A 145 8.57 -43.20 3.59
C GLU A 145 7.64 -43.86 4.63
N SER A 146 6.57 -43.19 5.05
CA SER A 146 5.60 -43.78 6.00
C SER A 146 4.87 -44.99 5.43
N SER A 147 4.60 -45.00 4.12
CA SER A 147 3.96 -46.13 3.42
C SER A 147 4.89 -47.34 3.24
N ASN A 148 6.21 -47.14 3.22
CA ASN A 148 7.21 -48.21 3.08
C ASN A 148 7.56 -48.90 4.42
N VAL A 149 7.09 -48.35 5.55
CA VAL A 149 7.38 -48.86 6.90
C VAL A 149 6.20 -49.68 7.46
N GLN A 150 5.06 -49.74 6.75
CA GLN A 150 3.90 -50.58 7.07
C GLN A 150 3.85 -51.84 6.21
#